data_AF-A0A6N2TYW7-F1
#
_entry.id   AF-A0A6N2TYW7-F1
#
_cell.length_a   1.000
_cell.length_b   1.000
_cell.length_c   1.000
_cell.angle_alpha   90.00
_cell.angle_beta   90.00
_cell.angle_gamma   90.00
#
_symmetry.space_group_name_H-M   'P 1'
#
loop_
_entity.id
_entity.type
_entity.pdbx_description
1 polymer ?
#
loop_
_entity_poly.entity_id
_entity_poly.type
_entity_poly.pdbx_seq_one_letter_code
_entity_poly.pdbx_strand_id
1 'polypeptide(L)'
;MELMRFLPVRALPRPGLPRYLFSFDFDDTLFTLGGPAEERRVFFKTMRGLRARYGVLWGINTGRDPVYLREGLMDMFQGNPEAFAPDFTVTMERNVHLADAEGRLMPGVPWNDACSVAHDDLFTRYGGMLESLMDHLEHRFSGLELRRQANDAFSLVVNDACGLDDVSCVIQDTVGPYDEIVTQRAGPYLRFSHRDYNKGTSLAFVASRFGVPPVHAAIFGDGHNDLDAMRHLPEAFRCCPSNAAEEVKAMVACGHGYISPEPRTRGVLDGLMHGAFPHFGMKAEVPEADA
;
A
#
# COMPACT_ATOMS: atom_id res chain seq x y z
N MET A 1 9.15 12.27 9.76
CA MET A 1 9.70 10.89 9.65
C MET A 1 9.59 10.09 10.96
N GLU A 2 9.71 10.69 12.15
CA GLU A 2 9.57 9.94 13.42
C GLU A 2 8.12 9.61 13.83
N LEU A 3 7.10 10.12 13.14
CA LEU A 3 5.68 9.93 13.53
C LEU A 3 5.29 8.45 13.70
N MET A 4 5.77 7.59 12.80
CA MET A 4 5.49 6.14 12.84
C MET A 4 6.16 5.43 14.02
N ARG A 5 7.16 6.05 14.65
CA ARG A 5 7.83 5.54 15.86
C ARG A 5 6.90 5.53 17.08
N PHE A 6 5.89 6.40 17.09
CA PHE A 6 5.01 6.67 18.24
C PHE A 6 3.58 6.15 18.02
N LEU A 7 3.47 4.90 17.59
CA LEU A 7 2.20 4.17 17.57
C LEU A 7 1.80 3.70 18.98
N PRO A 8 0.50 3.61 19.29
CA PRO A 8 0.01 3.19 20.60
C PRO A 8 0.28 1.70 20.90
N VAL A 9 0.51 0.91 19.85
CA VAL A 9 0.91 -0.50 19.92
C VAL A 9 2.22 -0.70 19.17
N ARG A 10 2.95 -1.76 19.51
CA ARG A 10 4.22 -2.14 18.89
C ARG A 10 4.05 -3.36 18.01
N ALA A 11 4.93 -3.52 17.02
CA ALA A 11 5.04 -4.78 16.31
C ALA A 11 5.47 -5.88 17.30
N LEU A 12 5.02 -7.10 17.07
CA LEU A 12 5.45 -8.23 17.88
C LEU A 12 6.92 -8.55 17.61
N PRO A 13 7.62 -9.25 18.52
CA PRO A 13 8.96 -9.74 18.24
C PRO A 13 8.99 -10.50 16.91
N ARG A 14 10.04 -10.27 16.12
CA ARG A 14 10.19 -10.94 14.82
C ARG A 14 10.16 -12.46 15.03
N PRO A 15 9.48 -13.23 14.18
CA PRO A 15 9.56 -14.69 14.24
C PRO A 15 11.01 -15.14 14.08
N GLY A 16 11.39 -16.24 14.74
CA GLY A 16 12.75 -16.78 14.63
C GLY A 16 13.15 -17.13 13.19
N LEU A 17 12.17 -17.40 12.32
CA LEU A 17 12.34 -17.50 10.87
C LEU A 17 11.18 -16.78 10.17
N PRO A 18 11.36 -15.54 9.69
CA PRO A 18 10.40 -14.88 8.82
C PRO A 18 10.33 -15.64 7.49
N ARG A 19 9.14 -16.12 7.12
CA ARG A 19 8.97 -16.95 5.90
C ARG A 19 8.12 -16.29 4.84
N TYR A 20 7.11 -15.52 5.26
CA TYR A 20 6.12 -14.92 4.37
C TYR A 20 5.95 -13.44 4.69
N LEU A 21 5.61 -12.67 3.67
CA LEU A 21 5.40 -11.22 3.77
C LEU A 21 4.04 -10.86 3.20
N PHE A 22 3.09 -10.49 4.05
CA PHE A 22 1.75 -10.10 3.62
C PHE A 22 1.63 -8.58 3.62
N SER A 23 1.48 -8.01 2.43
CA SER A 23 1.33 -6.58 2.18
C SER A 23 -0.13 -6.26 1.89
N PHE A 24 -0.69 -5.31 2.61
CA PHE A 24 -2.06 -4.87 2.44
C PHE A 24 -2.08 -3.39 2.05
N ASP A 25 -2.83 -3.03 1.02
CA ASP A 25 -3.27 -1.66 0.87
C ASP A 25 -4.18 -1.27 2.04
N PHE A 26 -4.27 0.03 2.30
CA PHE A 26 -4.96 0.54 3.48
C PHE A 26 -6.41 0.91 3.17
N ASP A 27 -6.65 2.05 2.53
CA ASP A 27 -7.98 2.53 2.19
C ASP A 27 -8.67 1.57 1.23
N ASP A 28 -9.98 1.35 1.41
CA ASP A 28 -10.81 0.49 0.55
C ASP A 28 -10.37 -1.00 0.43
N THR A 29 -9.26 -1.38 1.06
CA THR A 29 -8.75 -2.74 1.23
C THR A 29 -8.77 -3.18 2.70
N LEU A 30 -7.81 -2.76 3.53
CA LEU A 30 -7.72 -3.22 4.92
C LEU A 30 -8.53 -2.36 5.91
N PHE A 31 -8.76 -1.09 5.55
CA PHE A 31 -9.33 -0.09 6.43
C PHE A 31 -10.54 0.61 5.80
N THR A 32 -11.53 0.88 6.64
CA THR A 32 -12.66 1.74 6.33
C THR A 32 -12.96 2.52 7.60
N LEU A 33 -13.01 3.84 7.50
CA LEU A 33 -13.25 4.72 8.65
C LEU A 33 -14.60 4.36 9.29
N GLY A 34 -14.60 4.09 10.60
CA GLY A 34 -15.80 3.66 11.31
C GLY A 34 -16.31 2.26 10.92
N GLY A 35 -15.48 1.45 10.25
CA GLY A 35 -15.82 0.08 9.89
C GLY A 35 -16.03 -0.84 11.11
N PRO A 36 -16.53 -2.07 10.90
CA PRO A 36 -16.88 -2.97 11.99
C PRO A 36 -15.68 -3.37 12.86
N ALA A 37 -15.80 -3.22 14.18
CA ALA A 37 -14.74 -3.59 15.12
C ALA A 37 -14.43 -5.10 15.12
N GLU A 38 -15.43 -5.92 14.80
CA GLU A 38 -15.30 -7.37 14.71
C GLU A 38 -14.32 -7.78 13.60
N GLU A 39 -14.43 -7.20 12.41
CA GLU A 39 -13.55 -7.51 11.27
C GLU A 39 -12.09 -7.21 11.61
N ARG A 40 -11.83 -6.08 12.28
CA ARG A 40 -10.47 -5.73 12.77
C ARG A 40 -9.96 -6.74 13.78
N ARG A 41 -10.80 -7.19 14.71
CA ARG A 41 -10.43 -8.20 15.70
C ARG A 41 -10.09 -9.54 15.05
N VAL A 42 -10.89 -9.98 14.08
CA VAL A 42 -10.64 -11.21 13.32
C VAL A 42 -9.33 -11.09 12.53
N PHE A 43 -9.07 -9.94 11.90
CA PHE A 43 -7.81 -9.68 11.20
C PHE A 43 -6.60 -9.86 12.11
N PHE A 44 -6.54 -9.15 13.26
CA PHE A 44 -5.38 -9.24 14.15
C PHE A 44 -5.21 -10.63 14.76
N LYS A 45 -6.30 -11.29 15.16
CA LYS A 45 -6.25 -12.67 15.66
C LYS A 45 -5.66 -13.61 14.61
N THR A 46 -6.09 -13.45 13.35
CA THR A 46 -5.60 -14.22 12.21
C THR A 46 -4.11 -13.96 11.99
N MET A 47 -3.68 -12.70 11.93
CA MET A 47 -2.27 -12.34 11.74
C MET A 47 -1.37 -12.85 12.87
N ARG A 48 -1.85 -12.86 14.13
CA ARG A 48 -1.11 -13.48 15.25
C ARG A 48 -0.92 -14.99 15.06
N GLY A 49 -1.98 -15.70 14.70
CA GLY A 49 -1.92 -17.14 14.44
C GLY A 49 -0.96 -17.46 13.29
N LEU A 50 -1.02 -16.69 12.21
CA LEU A 50 -0.14 -16.83 11.05
C LEU A 50 1.33 -16.55 11.41
N ARG A 51 1.58 -15.47 12.16
CA ARG A 51 2.91 -15.16 12.67
C ARG A 51 3.48 -16.30 13.49
N ALA A 52 2.73 -16.79 14.48
CA ALA A 52 3.19 -17.81 15.41
C ALA A 52 3.48 -19.15 14.74
N ARG A 53 2.63 -19.56 13.79
CA ARG A 53 2.72 -20.89 13.16
C ARG A 53 3.61 -20.93 11.93
N TYR A 54 3.59 -19.88 11.12
CA TYR A 54 4.22 -19.89 9.80
C TYR A 54 5.29 -18.81 9.63
N GLY A 55 5.50 -17.94 10.62
CA GLY A 55 6.46 -16.85 10.50
C GLY A 55 6.03 -15.77 9.51
N VAL A 56 4.72 -15.50 9.42
CA VAL A 56 4.18 -14.41 8.60
C VAL A 56 4.52 -13.06 9.23
N LEU A 57 5.11 -12.18 8.42
CA LEU A 57 5.21 -10.75 8.67
C LEU A 57 4.08 -10.04 7.93
N TRP A 58 3.59 -8.93 8.48
CA TRP A 58 2.57 -8.12 7.80
C TRP A 58 2.92 -6.65 7.76
N GLY A 59 2.39 -5.96 6.76
CA GLY A 59 2.56 -4.52 6.66
C GLY A 59 1.57 -3.85 5.74
N ILE A 60 1.64 -2.52 5.77
CA ILE A 60 0.75 -1.66 4.99
C ILE A 60 1.54 -1.05 3.83
N ASN A 61 0.95 -1.02 2.65
CA ASN A 61 1.54 -0.39 1.47
C ASN A 61 0.53 0.57 0.84
N THR A 62 0.64 1.86 1.12
CA THR A 62 -0.43 2.85 0.89
C THR A 62 0.07 4.15 0.26
N GLY A 63 -0.84 4.87 -0.37
CA GLY A 63 -0.62 6.25 -0.82
C GLY A 63 -0.76 7.31 0.27
N ARG A 64 -1.28 6.96 1.46
CA ARG A 64 -1.36 7.91 2.58
C ARG A 64 0.03 8.42 2.96
N ASP A 65 0.11 9.70 3.32
CA ASP A 65 1.27 10.21 4.02
C ASP A 65 1.31 9.70 5.48
N PRO A 66 2.47 9.78 6.16
CA PRO A 66 2.63 9.25 7.51
C PRO A 66 1.67 9.82 8.56
N VAL A 67 1.17 11.05 8.42
CA VAL A 67 0.23 11.67 9.36
C VAL A 67 -1.12 10.95 9.24
N TYR A 68 -1.69 10.90 8.04
CA TYR A 68 -2.99 10.26 7.83
C TYR A 68 -2.95 8.75 8.05
N LEU A 69 -1.83 8.07 7.71
CA LEU A 69 -1.70 6.65 8.03
C LEU A 69 -1.71 6.44 9.55
N ARG A 70 -0.99 7.27 10.32
CA ARG A 70 -0.98 7.17 11.79
C ARG A 70 -2.37 7.35 12.39
N GLU A 71 -3.15 8.33 11.91
CA GLU A 71 -4.52 8.53 12.38
C GLU A 71 -5.41 7.32 12.09
N GLY A 72 -5.35 6.76 10.87
CA GLY A 72 -6.09 5.56 10.52
C GLY A 72 -5.67 4.33 11.33
N LEU A 73 -4.37 4.18 11.59
CA LEU A 73 -3.86 3.13 12.48
C LEU A 73 -4.35 3.28 13.92
N MET A 74 -4.41 4.51 14.44
CA MET A 74 -4.96 4.76 15.78
C MET A 74 -6.41 4.30 15.89
N ASP A 75 -7.24 4.57 14.89
CA ASP A 75 -8.62 4.06 14.81
C ASP A 75 -8.66 2.53 14.69
N MET A 76 -7.81 1.96 13.83
CA MET A 76 -7.73 0.51 13.61
C MET A 76 -7.38 -0.25 14.90
N PHE A 77 -6.51 0.32 15.75
CA PHE A 77 -6.08 -0.28 17.01
C PHE A 77 -7.03 -0.01 18.19
N GLN A 78 -7.86 1.03 18.10
CA GLN A 78 -8.63 1.50 19.24
C GLN A 78 -9.57 0.41 19.80
N GLY A 79 -9.44 0.14 21.10
CA GLY A 79 -10.30 -0.81 21.81
C GLY A 79 -10.07 -2.29 21.45
N ASN A 80 -9.00 -2.61 20.72
CA ASN A 80 -8.73 -3.96 20.26
C ASN A 80 -7.53 -4.60 21.01
N PRO A 81 -7.76 -5.55 21.94
CA PRO A 81 -6.69 -6.19 22.69
C PRO A 81 -5.77 -7.07 21.84
N GLU A 82 -6.25 -7.51 20.67
CA GLU A 82 -5.45 -8.31 19.73
C GLU A 82 -4.53 -7.42 18.88
N ALA A 83 -4.71 -6.09 18.87
CA ALA A 83 -3.95 -5.21 18.00
C ALA A 83 -2.44 -5.28 18.29
N PHE A 84 -1.66 -5.26 17.22
CA PHE A 84 -0.22 -5.04 17.23
C PHE A 84 0.14 -4.23 15.98
N ALA A 85 1.25 -3.52 16.00
CA ALA A 85 1.66 -2.73 14.85
C ALA A 85 2.21 -3.62 13.72
N PRO A 86 2.18 -3.14 12.47
CA PRO A 86 2.77 -3.86 11.35
C PRO A 86 4.29 -3.97 11.48
N ASP A 87 4.86 -4.98 10.84
CA ASP A 87 6.31 -5.16 10.72
C ASP A 87 6.93 -4.14 9.74
N PHE A 88 6.13 -3.59 8.81
CA PHE A 88 6.55 -2.51 7.93
C PHE A 88 5.38 -1.63 7.49
N THR A 89 5.70 -0.41 7.05
CA THR A 89 4.76 0.45 6.33
C THR A 89 5.46 1.12 5.15
N VAL A 90 4.78 1.20 4.01
CA VAL A 90 5.14 2.05 2.88
C VAL A 90 4.09 3.15 2.78
N THR A 91 4.52 4.40 2.88
CA THR A 91 3.65 5.59 2.77
C THR A 91 3.97 6.37 1.51
N MET A 92 2.99 7.09 0.97
CA MET A 92 3.10 7.81 -0.29
C MET A 92 3.70 6.94 -1.41
N GLU A 93 3.35 5.64 -1.39
CA GLU A 93 3.83 4.61 -2.31
C GLU A 93 5.35 4.34 -2.29
N ARG A 94 6.14 5.10 -1.51
CA ARG A 94 7.62 5.08 -1.62
C ARG A 94 8.40 5.11 -0.31
N ASN A 95 7.83 5.67 0.75
CA ASN A 95 8.56 5.88 2.01
C ASN A 95 8.43 4.67 2.93
N VAL A 96 9.53 3.96 3.14
CA VAL A 96 9.56 2.71 3.90
C VAL A 96 9.86 2.97 5.39
N HIS A 97 9.12 2.30 6.26
CA HIS A 97 9.44 2.15 7.68
C HIS A 97 9.40 0.66 8.05
N LEU A 98 10.34 0.22 8.90
CA LEU A 98 10.51 -1.18 9.31
C LEU A 98 10.52 -1.26 10.84
N ALA A 99 9.91 -2.30 11.39
CA ALA A 99 9.92 -2.56 12.83
C ALA A 99 11.34 -2.90 13.31
N ASP A 100 11.84 -2.18 14.32
CA ASP A 100 13.07 -2.49 15.04
C ASP A 100 12.90 -3.69 16.00
N ALA A 101 13.95 -4.02 16.74
CA ALA A 101 13.91 -5.12 17.70
C ALA A 101 12.91 -4.87 18.85
N GLU A 102 12.62 -3.61 19.15
CA GLU A 102 11.65 -3.18 20.14
C GLU A 102 10.23 -3.01 19.58
N GLY A 103 10.01 -3.35 18.30
CA GLY A 103 8.73 -3.29 17.61
C GLY A 103 8.29 -1.87 17.22
N ARG A 104 9.20 -0.90 17.17
CA ARG A 104 8.91 0.47 16.71
C ARG A 104 9.19 0.59 15.22
N LEU A 105 8.31 1.26 14.48
CA LEU A 105 8.55 1.52 13.06
C LEU A 105 9.59 2.63 12.89
N MET A 106 10.76 2.24 12.40
CA MET A 106 11.90 3.12 12.14
C MET A 106 12.04 3.37 10.64
N PRO A 107 12.49 4.56 10.21
CA PRO A 107 12.67 4.85 8.80
C PRO A 107 13.67 3.88 8.13
N GLY A 108 13.37 3.43 6.93
CA GLY A 108 14.21 2.52 6.13
C GLY A 108 15.43 3.19 5.50
N VAL A 109 16.21 3.94 6.26
CA VAL A 109 17.48 4.55 5.79
C VAL A 109 18.42 3.40 5.40
N PRO A 110 18.88 3.25 4.13
CA PRO A 110 19.17 4.30 3.14
C PRO A 110 18.17 4.47 1.99
N TRP A 111 17.10 3.67 1.92
CA TRP A 111 16.13 3.73 0.82
C TRP A 111 15.42 5.08 0.74
N ASN A 112 14.93 5.58 1.88
CA ASN A 112 14.22 6.85 1.93
C ASN A 112 15.11 8.03 1.51
N ASP A 113 16.41 7.98 1.83
CA ASP A 113 17.36 9.02 1.46
C ASP A 113 17.59 9.03 -0.06
N ALA A 114 17.81 7.86 -0.65
CA ALA A 114 17.93 7.72 -2.11
C ALA A 114 16.64 8.14 -2.83
N CYS A 115 15.47 7.81 -2.26
CA CYS A 115 14.17 8.25 -2.74
C CYS A 115 14.05 9.78 -2.74
N SER A 116 14.46 10.44 -1.64
CA SER A 116 14.43 11.91 -1.54
C SER A 116 15.30 12.53 -2.61
N VAL A 117 16.57 12.10 -2.72
CA VAL A 117 17.53 12.64 -3.70
C VAL A 117 17.01 12.48 -5.13
N ALA A 118 16.48 11.29 -5.48
CA ALA A 118 15.96 11.06 -6.82
C ALA A 118 14.77 11.97 -7.17
N HIS A 119 13.88 12.24 -6.21
CA HIS A 119 12.75 13.15 -6.43
C HIS A 119 13.19 14.62 -6.45
N ASP A 120 14.12 15.03 -5.59
CA ASP A 120 14.67 16.38 -5.58
C ASP A 120 15.36 16.68 -6.93
N ASP A 121 16.14 15.73 -7.46
CA ASP A 121 16.78 15.83 -8.77
C ASP A 121 15.77 15.85 -9.92
N LEU A 122 14.72 15.02 -9.85
CA LEU A 122 13.63 14.98 -10.83
C LEU A 122 12.90 16.33 -10.89
N PHE A 123 12.44 16.82 -9.75
CA PHE A 123 11.67 18.06 -9.67
C PHE A 123 12.52 19.31 -9.92
N THR A 124 13.82 19.27 -9.62
CA THR A 124 14.74 20.34 -10.02
C THR A 124 14.89 20.42 -11.53
N ARG A 125 14.99 19.28 -12.22
CA ARG A 125 15.16 19.23 -13.69
C ARG A 125 13.88 19.55 -14.45
N TYR A 126 12.74 19.02 -13.98
CA TYR A 126 11.47 19.07 -14.71
C TYR A 126 10.44 20.01 -14.12
N GLY A 127 10.71 20.65 -12.97
CA GLY A 127 9.75 21.46 -12.23
C GLY A 127 9.06 22.52 -13.08
N GLY A 128 9.80 23.28 -13.91
CA GLY A 128 9.18 24.30 -14.77
C GLY A 128 8.22 23.73 -15.83
N MET A 129 8.52 22.55 -16.37
CA MET A 129 7.62 21.84 -17.30
C MET A 129 6.40 21.30 -16.56
N LEU A 130 6.60 20.66 -15.41
CA LEU A 130 5.52 20.11 -14.61
C LEU A 130 4.58 21.21 -14.09
N GLU A 131 5.09 22.36 -13.66
CA GLU A 131 4.29 23.53 -13.28
C GLU A 131 3.44 24.02 -14.47
N SER A 132 4.03 24.13 -15.67
CA SER A 132 3.30 24.52 -16.87
C SER A 132 2.21 23.51 -17.24
N LEU A 133 2.48 22.21 -17.05
CA LEU A 133 1.50 21.14 -17.24
C LEU A 133 0.37 21.25 -16.21
N MET A 134 0.69 21.49 -14.94
CA MET A 134 -0.31 21.66 -13.88
C MET A 134 -1.23 22.85 -14.14
N ASP A 135 -0.68 24.00 -14.54
CA ASP A 135 -1.45 25.19 -14.96
C ASP A 135 -2.36 24.86 -16.16
N HIS A 136 -1.83 24.11 -17.13
CA HIS A 136 -2.60 23.68 -18.30
C HIS A 136 -3.77 22.77 -17.92
N LEU A 137 -3.55 21.80 -17.02
CA LEU A 137 -4.60 20.90 -16.54
C LEU A 137 -5.69 21.67 -15.79
N GLU A 138 -5.32 22.59 -14.90
CA GLU A 138 -6.27 23.44 -14.17
C GLU A 138 -7.12 24.30 -15.12
N HIS A 139 -6.51 24.84 -16.18
CA HIS A 139 -7.24 25.63 -17.17
C HIS A 139 -8.14 24.76 -18.07
N ARG A 140 -7.61 23.66 -18.61
CA ARG A 140 -8.32 22.77 -19.53
C ARG A 140 -9.50 22.08 -18.86
N PHE A 141 -9.31 21.66 -17.61
CA PHE A 141 -10.29 20.93 -16.83
C PHE A 141 -10.95 21.82 -15.76
N SER A 142 -11.10 23.12 -16.02
CA SER A 142 -11.69 24.07 -15.07
C SER A 142 -13.15 23.77 -14.69
N GLY A 143 -13.82 22.90 -15.45
CA GLY A 143 -15.16 22.38 -15.14
C GLY A 143 -15.16 21.15 -14.23
N LEU A 144 -14.00 20.54 -13.96
CA LEU A 144 -13.83 19.48 -12.98
C LEU A 144 -13.42 20.07 -11.63
N GLU A 145 -13.74 19.35 -10.55
CA GLU A 145 -13.15 19.62 -9.23
C GLU A 145 -11.70 19.11 -9.17
N LEU A 146 -10.81 19.77 -9.94
CA LEU A 146 -9.38 19.52 -9.97
C LEU A 146 -8.67 20.52 -9.06
N ARG A 147 -7.82 20.03 -8.15
CA ARG A 147 -7.05 20.88 -7.22
C ARG A 147 -5.66 20.32 -6.97
N ARG A 148 -4.66 21.19 -6.79
CA ARG A 148 -3.36 20.79 -6.25
C ARG A 148 -3.47 20.40 -4.79
N GLN A 149 -2.63 19.47 -4.35
CA GLN A 149 -2.49 19.16 -2.93
C GLN A 149 -1.63 20.22 -2.24
N ALA A 150 -2.08 20.72 -1.09
CA ALA A 150 -1.41 21.79 -0.38
C ALA A 150 0.01 21.43 0.11
N ASN A 151 0.29 20.14 0.31
CA ASN A 151 1.55 19.61 0.83
C ASN A 151 2.42 18.92 -0.24
N ASP A 152 1.99 18.90 -1.51
CA ASP A 152 2.80 18.40 -2.64
C ASP A 152 2.39 19.14 -3.93
N ALA A 153 3.31 20.00 -4.40
CA ALA A 153 3.10 20.85 -5.58
C ALA A 153 2.83 20.06 -6.87
N PHE A 154 3.32 18.82 -6.96
CA PHE A 154 3.15 17.95 -8.12
C PHE A 154 2.18 16.80 -7.84
N SER A 155 1.15 17.10 -7.04
CA SER A 155 0.02 16.21 -6.78
C SER A 155 -1.31 16.90 -7.04
N LEU A 156 -2.24 16.14 -7.60
CA LEU A 156 -3.60 16.54 -7.94
C LEU A 156 -4.62 15.70 -7.16
N VAL A 157 -5.79 16.30 -6.96
CA VAL A 157 -7.03 15.64 -6.57
C VAL A 157 -8.04 15.90 -7.68
N VAL A 158 -8.69 14.86 -8.17
CA VAL A 158 -9.77 14.95 -9.17
C VAL A 158 -10.98 14.22 -8.60
N ASN A 159 -12.00 14.97 -8.15
CA ASN A 159 -13.23 14.40 -7.58
C ASN A 159 -14.23 13.94 -8.67
N ASP A 160 -13.73 13.38 -9.77
CA ASP A 160 -14.51 12.71 -10.80
C ASP A 160 -13.66 11.62 -11.46
N ALA A 161 -14.12 10.37 -11.41
CA ALA A 161 -13.35 9.22 -11.89
C ALA A 161 -13.16 9.25 -13.41
N CYS A 162 -14.18 9.65 -14.16
CA CYS A 162 -14.10 9.80 -15.62
C CYS A 162 -13.14 10.91 -16.01
N GLY A 163 -13.24 12.08 -15.34
CA GLY A 163 -12.32 13.18 -15.53
C GLY A 163 -10.86 12.83 -15.22
N LEU A 164 -10.60 11.90 -14.30
CA LEU A 164 -9.25 11.47 -13.97
C LEU A 164 -8.57 10.70 -15.11
N ASP A 165 -9.31 9.94 -15.92
CA ASP A 165 -8.75 9.23 -17.08
C ASP A 165 -8.37 10.21 -18.19
N ASP A 166 -9.21 11.22 -18.44
CA ASP A 166 -8.90 12.30 -19.40
C ASP A 166 -7.69 13.13 -18.95
N VAL A 167 -7.61 13.46 -17.67
CA VAL A 167 -6.45 14.14 -17.06
C VAL A 167 -5.19 13.28 -17.23
N SER A 168 -5.29 11.97 -16.97
CA SER A 168 -4.16 11.04 -17.10
C SER A 168 -3.67 10.95 -18.55
N CYS A 169 -4.56 10.98 -19.55
CA CYS A 169 -4.18 11.04 -20.95
C CYS A 169 -3.33 12.28 -21.28
N VAL A 170 -3.79 13.48 -20.86
CA VAL A 170 -3.06 14.73 -21.11
C VAL A 170 -1.70 14.74 -20.42
N ILE A 171 -1.63 14.19 -19.20
CA ILE A 171 -0.36 14.02 -18.50
C ILE A 171 0.56 13.12 -19.32
N GLN A 172 0.09 11.94 -19.74
CA GLN A 172 0.90 10.97 -20.47
C GLN A 172 1.40 11.51 -21.82
N ASP A 173 0.60 12.31 -22.53
CA ASP A 173 1.03 12.98 -23.76
C ASP A 173 2.21 13.94 -23.52
N THR A 174 2.26 14.57 -22.35
CA THR A 174 3.29 15.54 -21.98
C THR A 174 4.53 14.87 -21.39
N VAL A 175 4.35 13.92 -20.48
CA VAL A 175 5.45 13.28 -19.74
C VAL A 175 5.96 11.99 -20.38
N GLY A 176 5.21 11.41 -21.33
CA GLY A 176 5.56 10.16 -22.00
C GLY A 176 6.98 10.11 -22.63
N PRO A 177 7.55 11.21 -23.14
CA PRO A 177 8.94 11.24 -23.60
C PRO A 177 10.01 11.13 -22.50
N TYR A 178 9.62 11.23 -21.22
CA TYR A 178 10.54 11.25 -20.09
C TYR A 178 10.41 9.96 -19.28
N ASP A 179 11.25 8.98 -19.59
CA ASP A 179 11.23 7.63 -18.99
C ASP A 179 11.25 7.61 -17.45
N GLU A 180 11.79 8.65 -16.81
CA GLU A 180 11.94 8.76 -15.36
C GLU A 180 10.70 9.31 -14.63
N ILE A 181 9.78 9.97 -15.33
CA ILE A 181 8.57 10.55 -14.75
C ILE A 181 7.43 9.56 -14.87
N VAL A 182 6.83 9.20 -13.74
CA VAL A 182 5.61 8.40 -13.69
C VAL A 182 4.55 9.09 -12.83
N THR A 183 3.32 8.61 -12.93
CA THR A 183 2.22 9.05 -12.04
C THR A 183 1.75 7.89 -11.17
N GLN A 184 1.60 8.14 -9.87
CA GLN A 184 0.94 7.23 -8.93
C GLN A 184 -0.52 7.64 -8.78
N ARG A 185 -1.45 6.70 -8.97
CA ARG A 185 -2.91 6.91 -8.87
C ARG A 185 -3.47 6.15 -7.68
N ALA A 186 -4.13 6.85 -6.76
CA ALA A 186 -4.75 6.30 -5.57
C ALA A 186 -6.13 6.94 -5.36
N GLY A 187 -7.21 6.25 -5.73
CA GLY A 187 -8.55 6.83 -5.72
C GLY A 187 -8.63 8.13 -6.53
N PRO A 188 -9.03 9.28 -5.94
CA PRO A 188 -9.09 10.57 -6.62
C PRO A 188 -7.73 11.27 -6.75
N TYR A 189 -6.67 10.69 -6.17
CA TYR A 189 -5.36 11.32 -6.10
C TYR A 189 -4.47 10.88 -7.26
N LEU A 190 -3.72 11.83 -7.81
CA LEU A 190 -2.64 11.60 -8.77
C LEU A 190 -1.39 12.34 -8.30
N ARG A 191 -0.22 11.68 -8.36
CA ARG A 191 1.05 12.26 -7.94
C ARG A 191 2.15 11.95 -8.94
N PHE A 192 2.90 12.98 -9.35
CA PHE A 192 4.14 12.76 -10.09
C PHE A 192 5.22 12.14 -9.19
N SER A 193 5.92 11.15 -9.71
CA SER A 193 6.94 10.43 -8.96
C SER A 193 8.05 9.95 -9.89
N HIS A 194 9.19 9.61 -9.30
CA HIS A 194 10.29 8.98 -10.02
C HIS A 194 9.98 7.50 -10.25
N ARG A 195 10.19 7.00 -11.49
CA ARG A 195 9.86 5.63 -11.93
C ARG A 195 10.28 4.50 -10.99
N ASP A 196 11.42 4.68 -10.32
CA ASP A 196 12.04 3.67 -9.46
C ASP A 196 11.40 3.57 -8.07
N TYR A 197 10.42 4.43 -7.75
CA TYR A 197 9.82 4.52 -6.42
C TYR A 197 8.30 4.44 -6.52
N ASN A 198 7.79 3.23 -6.31
CA ASN A 198 6.36 2.91 -6.31
C ASN A 198 6.08 1.80 -5.29
N LYS A 199 4.81 1.42 -5.13
CA LYS A 199 4.40 0.38 -4.18
C LYS A 199 5.18 -0.92 -4.39
N GLY A 200 5.52 -1.26 -5.64
CA GLY A 200 6.23 -2.49 -6.00
C GLY A 200 7.70 -2.48 -5.66
N THR A 201 8.44 -1.46 -6.08
CA THR A 201 9.87 -1.35 -5.77
C THR A 201 10.11 -1.22 -4.27
N SER A 202 9.24 -0.48 -3.57
CA SER A 202 9.25 -0.36 -2.11
C SER A 202 8.97 -1.70 -1.42
N LEU A 203 7.99 -2.47 -1.89
CA LEU A 203 7.70 -3.79 -1.34
C LEU A 203 8.83 -4.79 -1.60
N ALA A 204 9.46 -4.74 -2.77
CA ALA A 204 10.63 -5.55 -3.07
C ALA A 204 11.82 -5.21 -2.14
N PHE A 205 12.04 -3.92 -1.87
CA PHE A 205 13.00 -3.48 -0.86
C PHE A 205 12.66 -4.06 0.52
N VAL A 206 11.41 -3.94 0.98
CA VAL A 206 10.96 -4.51 2.25
C VAL A 206 11.21 -6.01 2.32
N ALA A 207 10.81 -6.76 1.29
CA ALA A 207 11.00 -8.21 1.22
C ALA A 207 12.48 -8.60 1.33
N SER A 208 13.36 -7.87 0.64
CA SER A 208 14.81 -8.06 0.72
C SER A 208 15.36 -7.84 2.14
N ARG A 209 14.83 -6.85 2.89
CA ARG A 209 15.26 -6.55 4.26
C ARG A 209 14.85 -7.63 5.26
N PHE A 210 13.75 -8.33 4.99
CA PHE A 210 13.32 -9.46 5.80
C PHE A 210 13.83 -10.81 5.29
N GLY A 211 14.54 -10.85 4.15
CA GLY A 211 15.02 -12.09 3.54
C GLY A 211 13.89 -12.99 3.03
N VAL A 212 12.73 -12.42 2.69
CA VAL A 212 11.57 -13.16 2.18
C VAL A 212 11.57 -13.09 0.65
N PRO A 213 11.57 -14.23 -0.07
CA PRO A 213 11.51 -14.22 -1.53
C PRO A 213 10.11 -13.82 -2.04
N PRO A 214 9.98 -13.24 -3.26
CA PRO A 214 8.70 -12.79 -3.81
C PRO A 214 7.62 -13.87 -3.87
N VAL A 215 7.99 -15.12 -4.16
CA VAL A 215 7.07 -16.28 -4.16
C VAL A 215 6.42 -16.57 -2.80
N HIS A 216 6.94 -16.02 -1.69
CA HIS A 216 6.35 -16.10 -0.37
C HIS A 216 5.68 -14.78 0.07
N ALA A 217 5.53 -13.82 -0.84
CA ALA A 217 4.81 -12.59 -0.58
C ALA A 217 3.34 -12.75 -0.99
N ALA A 218 2.45 -12.04 -0.29
CA ALA A 218 1.06 -11.86 -0.65
C ALA A 218 0.75 -10.37 -0.74
N ILE A 219 0.05 -9.96 -1.80
CA ILE A 219 -0.33 -8.57 -2.06
C ILE A 219 -1.85 -8.50 -2.08
N PHE A 220 -2.42 -7.72 -1.17
CA PHE A 220 -3.84 -7.40 -1.10
C PHE A 220 -4.02 -5.92 -1.45
N GLY A 221 -4.79 -5.61 -2.48
CA GLY A 221 -5.01 -4.22 -2.89
C GLY A 221 -6.21 -4.07 -3.83
N ASP A 222 -6.72 -2.85 -3.94
CA ASP A 222 -7.93 -2.52 -4.71
C ASP A 222 -7.69 -1.44 -5.77
N GLY A 223 -6.61 -0.67 -5.65
CA GLY A 223 -6.34 0.53 -6.43
C GLY A 223 -5.29 0.37 -7.53
N HIS A 224 -5.20 1.38 -8.39
CA HIS A 224 -4.26 1.40 -9.52
C HIS A 224 -2.79 1.35 -9.08
N ASN A 225 -2.43 2.01 -7.98
CA ASN A 225 -1.07 1.94 -7.41
C ASN A 225 -0.69 0.51 -6.95
N ASP A 226 -1.65 -0.38 -6.68
CA ASP A 226 -1.36 -1.78 -6.36
C ASP A 226 -0.96 -2.61 -7.59
N LEU A 227 -1.33 -2.16 -8.79
CA LEU A 227 -0.86 -2.78 -10.03
C LEU A 227 0.66 -2.72 -10.14
N ASP A 228 1.29 -1.66 -9.64
CA ASP A 228 2.76 -1.54 -9.62
C ASP A 228 3.38 -2.62 -8.72
N ALA A 229 2.78 -2.89 -7.56
CA ALA A 229 3.21 -3.97 -6.69
C ALA A 229 3.02 -5.35 -7.34
N MET A 230 1.84 -5.60 -7.91
CA MET A 230 1.52 -6.87 -8.56
C MET A 230 2.43 -7.15 -9.77
N ARG A 231 2.74 -6.12 -10.58
CA ARG A 231 3.63 -6.24 -11.75
C ARG A 231 5.08 -6.42 -11.36
N HIS A 232 5.54 -5.70 -10.33
CA HIS A 232 6.94 -5.74 -9.90
C HIS A 232 7.29 -7.05 -9.15
N LEU A 233 6.33 -7.66 -8.45
CA LEU A 233 6.48 -8.96 -7.80
C LEU A 233 5.55 -10.00 -8.46
N PRO A 234 5.90 -10.51 -9.65
CA PRO A 234 5.01 -11.37 -10.42
C PRO A 234 4.73 -12.73 -9.80
N GLU A 235 5.63 -13.22 -8.94
CA GLU A 235 5.51 -14.51 -8.25
C GLU A 235 4.70 -14.42 -6.94
N ALA A 236 4.41 -13.21 -6.47
CA ALA A 236 3.64 -13.03 -5.25
C ALA A 236 2.19 -13.49 -5.45
N PHE A 237 1.60 -14.05 -4.39
CA PHE A 237 0.16 -14.26 -4.34
C PHE A 237 -0.56 -12.91 -4.41
N ARG A 238 -1.62 -12.80 -5.22
CA ARG A 238 -2.35 -11.54 -5.41
C ARG A 238 -3.79 -11.71 -5.00
N CYS A 239 -4.34 -10.74 -4.30
CA CYS A 239 -5.73 -10.73 -3.91
C CYS A 239 -6.31 -9.33 -4.01
N CYS A 240 -7.58 -9.23 -4.36
CA CYS A 240 -8.31 -7.96 -4.31
C CYS A 240 -9.73 -8.17 -3.78
N PRO A 241 -10.29 -7.18 -3.05
CA PRO A 241 -11.70 -7.19 -2.66
C PRO A 241 -12.62 -6.92 -3.85
N SER A 242 -13.93 -7.16 -3.70
CA SER A 242 -14.89 -6.98 -4.80
C SER A 242 -15.07 -5.53 -5.27
N ASN A 243 -14.72 -4.54 -4.42
CA ASN A 243 -14.72 -3.12 -4.76
C ASN A 243 -13.46 -2.65 -5.49
N ALA A 244 -12.52 -3.54 -5.81
CA ALA A 244 -11.33 -3.18 -6.58
C ALA A 244 -11.65 -2.69 -7.99
N ALA A 245 -10.75 -1.87 -8.54
CA ALA A 245 -10.80 -1.46 -9.95
C ALA A 245 -10.76 -2.69 -10.87
N GLU A 246 -11.40 -2.58 -12.04
CA GLU A 246 -11.53 -3.71 -12.97
C GLU A 246 -10.17 -4.16 -13.51
N GLU A 247 -9.23 -3.24 -13.70
CA GLU A 247 -7.84 -3.53 -14.08
C GLU A 247 -7.10 -4.33 -13.00
N VAL A 248 -7.39 -4.07 -11.73
CA VAL A 248 -6.83 -4.82 -10.59
C VAL A 248 -7.42 -6.22 -10.57
N LYS A 249 -8.74 -6.36 -10.73
CA LYS A 249 -9.39 -7.67 -10.86
C LYS A 249 -8.82 -8.47 -12.03
N ALA A 250 -8.63 -7.84 -13.18
CA ALA A 250 -8.01 -8.47 -14.34
C ALA A 250 -6.57 -8.93 -14.04
N MET A 251 -5.75 -8.10 -13.38
CA MET A 251 -4.38 -8.45 -12.97
C MET A 251 -4.34 -9.65 -12.00
N VAL A 252 -5.30 -9.73 -11.08
CA VAL A 252 -5.43 -10.85 -10.13
C VAL A 252 -5.88 -12.12 -10.87
N ALA A 253 -6.86 -12.01 -11.77
CA ALA A 253 -7.37 -13.14 -12.57
C ALA A 253 -6.34 -13.75 -13.52
N CYS A 254 -5.41 -12.94 -14.05
CA CYS A 254 -4.38 -13.41 -14.96
C CYS A 254 -3.25 -14.22 -14.28
N GLY A 255 -3.22 -14.30 -12.94
CA GLY A 255 -2.17 -14.98 -12.18
C GLY A 255 -2.70 -16.03 -11.21
N HIS A 256 -1.87 -16.43 -10.24
CA HIS A 256 -2.26 -17.32 -9.14
C HIS A 256 -2.95 -16.56 -8.00
N GLY A 257 -3.89 -15.68 -8.34
CA GLY A 257 -4.55 -14.79 -7.41
C GLY A 257 -5.96 -15.22 -7.00
N TYR A 258 -6.58 -14.42 -6.12
CA TYR A 258 -7.94 -14.61 -5.66
C TYR A 258 -8.71 -13.29 -5.66
N ILE A 259 -9.86 -13.26 -6.33
CA ILE A 259 -10.78 -12.11 -6.29
C ILE A 259 -11.87 -12.45 -5.29
N SER A 260 -11.91 -11.73 -4.18
CA SER A 260 -12.95 -11.94 -3.17
C SER A 260 -14.29 -11.40 -3.66
N PRO A 261 -15.41 -12.11 -3.42
CA PRO A 261 -16.75 -11.54 -3.61
C PRO A 261 -17.09 -10.46 -2.56
N GLU A 262 -16.31 -10.37 -1.47
CA GLU A 262 -16.54 -9.45 -0.37
C GLU A 262 -15.75 -8.13 -0.53
N PRO A 263 -16.30 -6.99 -0.11
CA PRO A 263 -15.62 -5.71 -0.21
C PRO A 263 -14.68 -5.48 0.98
N ARG A 264 -13.70 -4.58 0.80
CA ARG A 264 -12.90 -3.97 1.87
C ARG A 264 -12.30 -5.01 2.82
N THR A 265 -12.32 -4.75 4.12
CA THR A 265 -11.70 -5.63 5.14
C THR A 265 -12.28 -7.05 5.11
N ARG A 266 -13.58 -7.22 4.81
CA ARG A 266 -14.17 -8.56 4.60
C ARG A 266 -13.54 -9.29 3.43
N GLY A 267 -13.29 -8.57 2.33
CA GLY A 267 -12.57 -9.10 1.17
C GLY A 267 -11.15 -9.55 1.48
N VAL A 268 -10.46 -8.84 2.39
CA VAL A 268 -9.16 -9.26 2.89
C VAL A 268 -9.27 -10.56 3.70
N LEU A 269 -10.22 -10.65 4.63
CA LEU A 269 -10.40 -11.83 5.48
C LEU A 269 -10.77 -13.07 4.66
N ASP A 270 -11.70 -12.91 3.72
CA ASP A 270 -12.11 -13.93 2.78
C ASP A 270 -10.94 -14.36 1.87
N GLY A 271 -10.19 -13.40 1.32
CA GLY A 271 -9.01 -13.66 0.51
C GLY A 271 -7.86 -14.35 1.26
N LEU A 272 -7.69 -14.08 2.55
CA LEU A 272 -6.76 -14.83 3.40
C LEU A 272 -7.21 -16.30 3.50
N MET A 273 -8.47 -16.52 3.86
CA MET A 273 -9.02 -17.86 4.15
C MET A 273 -9.15 -18.75 2.92
N HIS A 274 -9.62 -18.19 1.80
CA HIS A 274 -9.93 -18.94 0.58
C HIS A 274 -8.88 -18.81 -0.52
N GLY A 275 -8.00 -17.83 -0.42
CA GLY A 275 -6.92 -17.59 -1.38
C GLY A 275 -5.54 -17.92 -0.81
N ALA A 276 -5.04 -17.05 0.07
CA ALA A 276 -3.65 -17.11 0.54
C ALA A 276 -3.34 -18.40 1.32
N PHE A 277 -4.25 -18.84 2.20
CA PHE A 277 -4.00 -20.03 3.01
C PHE A 277 -3.86 -21.30 2.16
N PRO A 278 -4.81 -21.63 1.26
CA PRO A 278 -4.62 -22.72 0.31
C PRO A 278 -3.36 -22.57 -0.54
N HIS A 279 -3.08 -21.37 -1.04
CA HIS A 279 -1.92 -21.11 -1.90
C HIS A 279 -0.59 -21.44 -1.22
N PHE A 280 -0.42 -21.06 0.05
CA PHE A 280 0.80 -21.33 0.82
C PHE A 280 0.76 -22.65 1.61
N GLY A 281 -0.31 -23.46 1.49
CA GLY A 281 -0.47 -24.69 2.27
C GLY A 281 -0.66 -24.44 3.79
N MET A 282 -1.20 -23.28 4.16
CA MET A 282 -1.51 -22.93 5.55
C MET A 282 -2.89 -23.49 5.95
N LYS A 283 -3.01 -24.01 7.16
CA LYS A 283 -4.30 -24.46 7.73
C LYS A 283 -5.16 -23.28 8.16
N ALA A 284 -6.45 -23.33 7.81
CA ALA A 284 -7.46 -22.31 8.13
C ALA A 284 -7.94 -22.29 9.59
N GLU A 285 -7.45 -23.19 10.45
CA GLU A 285 -7.81 -23.21 11.86
C GLU A 285 -7.32 -21.92 12.54
N VAL A 286 -8.22 -20.95 12.71
CA VAL A 286 -8.01 -19.81 13.59
C VAL A 286 -7.73 -20.39 14.99
N PRO A 287 -6.62 -20.07 15.66
CA PRO A 287 -6.37 -20.61 16.99
C PRO A 287 -7.54 -20.24 17.91
N GLU A 288 -8.14 -21.22 18.59
CA GLU A 288 -8.65 -20.94 19.93
C GLU A 288 -7.44 -20.45 20.73
N ALA A 289 -7.55 -19.25 21.31
CA ALA A 289 -6.53 -18.81 22.25
C ALA A 289 -6.63 -19.78 23.42
N ASP A 290 -5.52 -20.43 23.78
CA ASP A 290 -5.43 -21.12 25.06
C ASP A 290 -5.93 -20.17 26.15
N ALA A 291 -6.93 -20.65 26.91
CA ALA A 291 -7.62 -19.93 27.97
C ALA A 291 -6.68 -19.56 29.14
#